data_AF-A0A6N8YZH3-F1
#
_entry.id   AF-A0A6N8YZH3-F1
#
_cell.length_a   1.000
_cell.length_b   1.000
_cell.length_c   1.000
_cell.angle_alpha   90.00
_cell.angle_beta   90.00
_cell.angle_gamma   90.00
#
_symmetry.space_group_name_H-M   'P 1'
#
loop_
_entity.id
_entity.type
_entity.pdbx_description
1 polymer ?
#
loop_
_entity_poly.entity_id
_entity_poly.type
_entity_poly.pdbx_seq_one_letter_code
_entity_poly.pdbx_strand_id
1 'polypeptide(L)' 'MNAAEGKVVRINSPYWFPEEPDWVFLTPEVNSTLLQIRELAREQAASQDPDSLVWGRLPLLD' A
#
# COMPACT_ATOMS: atom_id res chain seq x y z
N MET A 1 1.97 1.76 -0.41
CA MET A 1 0.68 2.28 -0.88
C MET A 1 0.96 3.41 -1.83
N ASN A 2 0.27 3.42 -2.97
CA ASN A 2 0.25 4.55 -3.87
C ASN A 2 -1.01 5.38 -3.59
N ALA A 3 -0.82 6.57 -3.01
CA ALA A 3 -1.90 7.48 -2.67
C ALA A 3 -2.53 8.14 -3.91
N ALA A 4 -1.75 8.32 -4.98
CA ALA A 4 -2.24 8.92 -6.23
C ALA A 4 -3.18 7.98 -6.99
N GLU A 5 -2.91 6.67 -6.96
CA GLU A 5 -3.74 5.65 -7.60
C GLU A 5 -4.74 4.96 -6.66
N GLY A 6 -4.67 5.22 -5.35
CA GLY A 6 -5.49 4.53 -4.35
C GLY A 6 -5.21 3.03 -4.26
N LYS A 7 -3.96 2.61 -4.52
CA LYS A 7 -3.58 1.20 -4.63
C LYS A 7 -2.69 0.76 -3.48
N VAL A 8 -2.97 -0.44 -2.97
CA VAL A 8 -2.13 -1.14 -2.00
C VAL A 8 -1.68 -2.48 -2.53
N VAL A 9 -0.45 -2.84 -2.20
CA VAL A 9 0.20 -4.07 -2.66
C VAL A 9 0.81 -4.77 -1.46
N ARG A 10 0.76 -6.10 -1.48
CA ARG A 10 1.46 -6.93 -0.50
C ARG A 10 2.79 -7.36 -1.11
N ILE A 11 3.86 -7.16 -0.37
CA ILE A 11 5.19 -7.59 -0.75
C ILE A 11 5.59 -8.69 0.21
N ASN A 12 5.66 -9.92 -0.30
CA ASN A 12 6.17 -11.08 0.46
C ASN A 12 7.67 -11.31 0.23
N SER A 13 8.29 -10.50 -0.63
CA SER A 13 9.71 -10.60 -0.98
C SER A 13 10.51 -9.61 -0.12
N PRO A 14 11.42 -10.06 0.75
CA PRO A 14 12.16 -9.18 1.65
C PRO A 14 13.25 -8.34 0.95
N TYR A 15 13.50 -8.56 -0.34
CA TYR A 15 14.62 -7.97 -1.07
C TYR A 15 14.22 -6.86 -2.05
N TRP A 16 12.94 -6.52 -2.15
CA TRP A 16 12.46 -5.51 -3.08
C TRP A 16 11.29 -4.72 -2.49
N PHE A 17 11.47 -3.41 -2.41
CA PHE A 17 10.38 -2.46 -2.15
C PHE A 17 10.30 -1.51 -3.34
N PRO A 18 9.10 -1.11 -3.76
CA PRO A 18 8.95 -0.07 -4.77
C PRO A 18 9.55 1.25 -4.25
N GLU A 19 10.11 2.03 -5.17
CA GLU A 19 10.78 3.29 -4.84
C GLU A 19 9.77 4.38 -4.41
N GLU A 20 10.19 5.21 -3.46
CA GLU A 20 9.52 6.47 -3.12
C GLU A 20 9.74 7.49 -4.26
N PRO A 21 8.79 8.39 -4.57
CA PRO A 21 7.66 8.83 -3.74
C PRO A 21 6.31 8.14 -4.05
N ASP A 22 6.24 7.32 -5.09
CA ASP A 22 4.99 6.73 -5.56
C ASP A 22 4.44 5.66 -4.61
N TRP A 23 5.30 5.00 -3.83
CA TRP A 23 4.89 3.94 -2.92
C TRP A 23 5.41 4.16 -1.51
N VAL A 24 4.48 4.37 -0.58
CA VAL A 24 4.79 4.56 0.85
C VAL A 24 4.64 3.24 1.61
N PHE A 25 5.60 2.91 2.45
CA PHE A 25 5.49 1.74 3.34
C PHE A 25 4.41 1.98 4.41
N LEU A 26 3.45 1.05 4.54
CA LEU A 26 2.35 1.18 5.53
C LEU A 26 2.55 0.30 6.77
N THR A 27 2.86 -0.99 6.57
CA THR A 27 2.94 -1.99 7.64
C THR A 27 3.86 -3.15 7.24
N PRO A 28 4.64 -3.72 8.19
CA PRO A 28 5.38 -4.95 7.97
C PRO A 28 4.49 -6.21 8.01
N GLU A 29 3.23 -6.09 8.47
CA GLU A 29 2.31 -7.23 8.55
C GLU A 29 1.73 -7.57 7.17
N VAL A 30 2.25 -8.64 6.57
CA VAL A 30 1.84 -9.11 5.24
C VAL A 30 0.41 -9.63 5.20
N ASN A 31 -0.14 -10.08 6.32
CA ASN A 31 -1.50 -10.61 6.40
C ASN A 31 -2.55 -9.55 6.74
N SER A 32 -2.18 -8.27 6.82
CA SER A 32 -3.13 -7.20 7.11
C SER A 32 -4.28 -7.19 6.11
N THR A 33 -5.50 -7.12 6.62
CA THR A 33 -6.70 -7.06 5.79
C THR A 33 -6.82 -5.69 5.12
N LEU A 34 -7.62 -5.60 4.05
CA LEU A 34 -7.85 -4.31 3.39
C LEU A 34 -8.45 -3.29 4.37
N LEU A 35 -9.38 -3.72 5.23
CA LEU A 35 -9.96 -2.88 6.29
C LEU A 35 -8.88 -2.30 7.21
N GLN A 36 -7.98 -3.14 7.71
CA GLN A 36 -6.87 -2.67 8.56
C GLN A 36 -5.95 -1.69 7.82
N ILE A 37 -5.68 -1.95 6.54
CA ILE A 37 -4.88 -1.04 5.71
C ILE A 37 -5.56 0.31 5.53
N ARG A 38 -6.88 0.36 5.39
CA ARG A 38 -7.64 1.62 5.28
C ARG A 38 -7.60 2.41 6.56
N GLU A 39 -7.74 1.74 7.70
CA GLU A 39 -7.59 2.38 9.01
C GLU A 39 -6.16 2.93 9.18
N LEU A 40 -5.12 2.15 8.83
CA LEU A 40 -3.73 2.61 8.87
C LEU A 40 -3.48 3.81 7.94
N ALA A 41 -4.04 3.79 6.73
CA ALA A 41 -3.91 4.90 5.78
C ALA A 41 -4.62 6.17 6.28
N ARG A 42 -5.74 6.01 7.01
CA ARG A 42 -6.47 7.10 7.69
C ARG A 42 -5.63 7.67 8.84
N GLU A 43 -5.06 6.81 9.68
CA GLU A 43 -4.21 7.20 10.82
C GLU A 43 -2.95 7.94 10.37
N GLN A 44 -2.30 7.47 9.31
CA GLN A 44 -1.06 8.06 8.78
C GLN A 44 -1.32 9.27 7.87
N ALA A 45 -2.58 9.69 7.67
CA ALA A 45 -2.99 10.71 6.70
C ALA A 45 -2.38 10.47 5.29
N ALA A 46 -2.13 9.20 4.96
CA ALA A 46 -1.39 8.81 3.77
C ALA A 46 -2.29 8.74 2.53
N SER A 47 -3.61 8.71 2.70
CA SER A 47 -4.60 8.79 1.61
C SER A 47 -5.69 9.81 1.93
N GLN A 48 -6.11 10.59 0.94
CA GLN A 48 -7.25 11.50 1.06
C GLN A 48 -8.59 10.75 1.08
N ASP A 49 -8.64 9.58 0.45
CA ASP A 49 -9.78 8.67 0.46
C ASP A 49 -9.30 7.25 0.82
N PRO A 50 -9.27 6.90 2.11
CA PRO A 50 -8.90 5.55 2.54
C PRO A 50 -9.92 4.50 2.09
N ASP A 51 -11.20 4.84 1.98
CA ASP A 51 -12.26 3.89 1.67
C ASP A 51 -12.26 3.46 0.20
N SER A 52 -11.70 4.28 -0.68
CA SER A 52 -11.45 3.93 -2.08
C SER A 52 -10.23 3.02 -2.30
N LEU A 53 -9.44 2.72 -1.26
CA LEU A 53 -8.24 1.90 -1.43
C LEU A 53 -8.59 0.48 -1.88
N VAL A 54 -7.88 0.01 -2.90
CA VAL A 54 -8.05 -1.32 -3.49
C VAL A 54 -6.72 -2.05 -3.60
N TRP A 55 -6.79 -3.39 -3.64
CA TRP A 55 -5.62 -4.22 -3.94
C TRP A 55 -5.18 -4.01 -5.39
N GLY A 56 -3.99 -3.45 -5.54
CA GLY A 56 -3.29 -3.36 -6.82
C GLY A 56 -2.48 -4.61 -7.12
N ARG A 57 -1.93 -4.67 -8.33
CA ARG A 57 -0.86 -5.61 -8.68
C ARG A 57 0.45 -4.84 -8.68
N LEU A 58 1.50 -5.49 -8.19
CA LEU A 58 2.85 -4.98 -8.38
C LEU A 58 3.17 -4.96 -9.88
N PRO A 59 3.77 -3.88 -10.40
CA PRO A 59 4.32 -3.90 -11.75
C PRO A 59 5.36 -5.03 -11.80
N LEU A 60 5.23 -5.91 -12.80
CA LEU A 60 6.26 -6.91 -13.09
C LEU A 60 7.49 -6.14 -13.56
N LEU A 61 8.64 -6.40 -12.93
CA LEU A 61 9.93 -5.99 -13.45
C LEU A 61 10.21 -6.92 -14.65
N ASP A 62 10.17 -6.39 -15.87
CA ASP A 62 10.70 -7.06 -17.07
C ASP A 62 12.24 -6.98 -17.06
#